data_AF-A0A2G3AGY3-F1
#
_entry.id   AF-A0A2G3AGY3-F1
#
_cell.length_a   1.000
_cell.length_b   1.000
_cell.length_c   1.000
_cell.angle_alpha   90.00
_cell.angle_beta   90.00
_cell.angle_gamma   90.00
#
_symmetry.space_group_name_H-M   'P 1'
#
loop_
_entity.id
_entity.type
_entity.pdbx_description
1 polymer ?
#
loop_
_entity_poly.entity_id
_entity_poly.type
_entity_poly.pdbx_seq_one_letter_code
_entity_poly.pdbx_strand_id
1 'polypeptide(L)'
;MRTLPCLLIKRKKSADASSPCEARKSHYIQITNLLYSSKLVGSGGERQPTDTEVQAAIWEACGDSGALQLLVDLLNMKMLDLKEGSGTEDNDTELLEKALTAETSEDCREASGIAQIHLLSRNKRSSIIYRRGQKQLTRLFLKEAEHALQLALTEEL
;
A
#
# COMPACT_ATOMS: atom_id res chain seq x y z
N MET A 1 20.09 -32.39 33.04
CA MET A 1 20.50 -31.29 32.14
C MET A 1 19.29 -30.40 31.91
N ARG A 2 19.48 -29.10 32.15
CA ARG A 2 18.42 -28.11 32.42
C ARG A 2 17.73 -27.66 31.13
N THR A 3 16.41 -27.73 31.13
CA THR A 3 15.52 -27.05 30.18
C THR A 3 15.62 -25.54 30.39
N LEU A 4 15.81 -24.79 29.29
CA LEU A 4 15.78 -23.32 29.30
C LEU A 4 14.32 -22.84 29.36
N PRO A 5 13.98 -21.82 30.16
CA PRO A 5 12.63 -21.29 30.25
C PRO A 5 12.35 -20.29 29.10
N CYS A 6 11.21 -20.44 28.43
CA CYS A 6 10.68 -19.45 27.50
C CYS A 6 10.35 -18.15 28.26
N LEU A 7 11.02 -17.05 27.89
CA LEU A 7 10.65 -15.70 28.32
C LEU A 7 9.30 -15.31 27.70
N LEU A 8 8.24 -15.48 28.49
CA LEU A 8 6.93 -14.88 28.24
C LEU A 8 7.04 -13.37 28.36
N ILE A 9 7.08 -12.67 27.22
CA ILE A 9 6.86 -11.23 27.16
C ILE A 9 5.38 -10.98 27.51
N LYS A 10 5.10 -10.71 28.78
CA LYS A 10 3.81 -10.17 29.23
C LYS A 10 3.65 -8.77 28.63
N ARG A 11 2.88 -8.63 27.55
CA ARG A 11 2.37 -7.33 27.13
C ARG A 11 1.42 -6.81 28.21
N LYS A 12 1.86 -5.75 28.89
CA LYS A 12 1.07 -4.95 29.82
C LYS A 12 -0.13 -4.38 29.04
N LYS A 13 -1.35 -4.79 29.40
CA LYS A 13 -2.58 -4.26 28.82
C LYS A 13 -2.84 -2.88 29.42
N SER A 14 -2.45 -1.83 28.70
CA SER A 14 -2.86 -0.46 28.98
C SER A 14 -4.31 -0.31 28.52
N ALA A 15 -5.20 -0.01 29.45
CA ALA A 15 -6.54 0.48 29.15
C ALA A 15 -6.46 1.91 28.60
N ASP A 16 -7.49 2.30 27.85
CA ASP A 16 -7.68 3.58 27.16
C ASP A 16 -6.79 3.90 25.97
N ALA A 17 -7.20 3.36 24.82
CA ALA A 17 -7.21 4.09 23.56
C ALA A 17 -8.31 3.49 22.68
N SER A 18 -9.48 4.12 22.62
CA SER A 18 -10.46 3.88 21.57
C SER A 18 -9.75 4.01 20.23
N SER A 19 -9.63 2.90 19.53
CA SER A 19 -8.81 2.76 18.33
C SER A 19 -9.42 3.57 17.17
N PRO A 20 -8.62 4.28 16.33
CA PRO A 20 -9.10 4.84 15.05
C PRO A 20 -9.71 3.80 14.10
N CYS A 21 -9.58 2.51 14.42
CA CYS A 21 -10.21 1.40 13.70
C CYS A 21 -11.67 1.16 14.12
N GLU A 22 -12.11 1.58 15.31
CA GLU A 22 -13.53 1.47 15.73
C GLU A 22 -14.41 2.52 15.05
N ALA A 23 -13.91 3.76 14.92
CA ALA A 23 -14.61 4.81 14.18
C ALA A 23 -14.82 4.45 12.69
N ARG A 24 -13.83 3.79 12.07
CA ARG A 24 -13.93 3.30 10.68
C ARG A 24 -14.94 2.15 10.52
N LYS A 25 -15.03 1.24 11.49
CA LYS A 25 -16.06 0.18 11.51
C LYS A 25 -17.46 0.77 11.65
N SER A 26 -17.63 1.79 12.50
CA SER A 26 -18.91 2.47 12.69
C SER A 26 -19.39 3.16 11.40
N HIS A 27 -18.50 3.83 10.67
CA HIS A 27 -18.82 4.43 9.38
C HIS A 27 -19.21 3.39 8.32
N TYR A 28 -18.46 2.29 8.22
CA TYR A 28 -18.78 1.21 7.29
C TYR A 28 -20.16 0.60 7.57
N ILE A 29 -20.48 0.37 8.85
CA ILE A 29 -21.80 -0.17 9.25
C ILE A 29 -22.92 0.85 8.98
N GLN A 30 -22.69 2.15 9.21
CA GLN A 30 -23.66 3.19 8.89
C GLN A 30 -23.94 3.28 7.39
N ILE A 31 -22.89 3.29 6.55
CA ILE A 31 -23.03 3.30 5.09
C ILE A 31 -23.74 2.04 4.61
N THR A 32 -23.38 0.87 5.16
CA THR A 32 -24.03 -0.41 4.83
C THR A 32 -25.51 -0.40 5.20
N ASN A 33 -25.85 0.11 6.40
CA ASN A 33 -27.24 0.21 6.84
C ASN A 33 -28.04 1.24 6.03
N LEU A 34 -27.42 2.35 5.63
CA LEU A 34 -28.06 3.35 4.77
C LEU A 34 -28.41 2.71 3.42
N LEU A 35 -27.45 2.04 2.77
CA LEU A 35 -27.64 1.32 1.51
C LEU A 35 -28.70 0.21 1.62
N TYR A 36 -28.73 -0.52 2.74
CA TYR A 36 -29.72 -1.58 2.97
C TYR A 36 -31.12 -1.00 3.25
N SER A 37 -31.19 0.16 3.91
CA SER A 37 -32.45 0.85 4.20
C SER A 37 -33.08 1.52 2.96
N SER A 38 -32.27 1.96 2.01
CA SER A 38 -32.74 2.44 0.69
C SER A 38 -33.49 1.35 -0.09
N LYS A 39 -33.24 0.07 0.19
CA LYS A 39 -33.98 -1.05 -0.42
C LYS A 39 -35.28 -1.41 0.28
N LEU A 40 -35.57 -0.84 1.46
CA LEU A 40 -36.74 -1.19 2.27
C LEU A 40 -37.83 -0.12 2.32
N VAL A 41 -37.62 1.05 1.72
CA VAL A 41 -38.63 2.11 1.63
C VAL A 41 -38.97 2.36 0.16
N GLY A 42 -40.12 1.87 -0.29
CA GLY A 42 -40.65 2.20 -1.63
C GLY A 42 -41.70 1.23 -2.19
N SER A 43 -42.86 1.13 -1.55
CA SER A 43 -44.08 0.67 -2.25
C SER A 43 -44.60 1.82 -3.11
N GLY A 44 -44.07 1.95 -4.32
CA GLY A 44 -44.48 2.99 -5.26
C GLY A 44 -43.70 2.93 -6.55
N GLY A 45 -44.16 2.11 -7.51
CA GLY A 45 -43.94 2.27 -8.95
C GLY A 45 -42.52 2.43 -9.51
N GLU A 46 -41.47 2.39 -8.70
CA GLU A 46 -40.10 2.56 -9.17
C GLU A 46 -39.55 1.21 -9.62
N ARG A 47 -39.27 1.12 -10.91
CA ARG A 47 -38.52 0.02 -11.50
C ARG A 47 -37.22 -0.15 -10.72
N GLN A 48 -36.90 -1.40 -10.33
CA GLN A 48 -35.59 -1.72 -9.77
C GLN A 48 -34.48 -1.22 -10.71
N PRO A 49 -33.49 -0.46 -10.20
CA PRO A 49 -32.40 0.03 -11.02
C PRO A 49 -31.64 -1.17 -11.62
N THR A 50 -31.31 -1.06 -12.88
CA THR A 50 -30.50 -2.04 -13.61
C THR A 50 -29.06 -2.02 -13.09
N ASP A 51 -28.33 -3.12 -13.30
CA ASP A 51 -26.93 -3.23 -12.86
C ASP A 51 -26.06 -2.09 -13.43
N THR A 52 -26.33 -1.66 -14.67
CA THR A 52 -25.68 -0.51 -15.30
C THR A 52 -25.99 0.81 -14.58
N GLU A 53 -27.26 1.04 -14.19
CA GLU A 53 -27.65 2.24 -13.44
C GLU A 53 -27.06 2.24 -12.02
N VAL A 54 -27.00 1.07 -11.38
CA VAL A 54 -26.34 0.92 -10.07
C VAL A 54 -24.84 1.19 -10.20
N GLN A 55 -24.18 0.63 -11.21
CA GLN A 55 -22.75 0.84 -11.45
C GLN A 55 -22.46 2.32 -11.80
N ALA A 56 -23.31 2.95 -12.61
CA ALA A 56 -23.21 4.37 -12.92
C ALA A 56 -23.40 5.24 -11.67
N ALA A 57 -24.39 4.93 -10.83
CA ALA A 57 -24.62 5.64 -9.58
C ALA A 57 -23.47 5.44 -8.57
N ILE A 58 -22.86 4.26 -8.53
CA ILE A 58 -21.65 4.01 -7.73
C ILE A 58 -20.47 4.83 -8.27
N TRP A 59 -20.33 4.90 -9.60
CA TRP A 59 -19.28 5.70 -10.25
C TRP A 59 -19.49 7.20 -10.01
N GLU A 60 -20.71 7.70 -10.14
CA GLU A 60 -21.08 9.09 -9.80
C GLU A 60 -20.84 9.40 -8.31
N ALA A 61 -21.16 8.46 -7.41
CA ALA A 61 -21.01 8.68 -5.96
C ALA A 61 -19.57 8.49 -5.43
N CYS A 62 -18.72 7.76 -6.15
CA CYS A 62 -17.39 7.33 -5.67
C CYS A 62 -16.23 7.63 -6.63
N GLY A 63 -16.52 8.12 -7.84
CA GLY A 63 -15.57 8.31 -8.94
C GLY A 63 -15.61 9.74 -9.49
N ASP A 64 -15.93 10.72 -8.64
CA ASP A 64 -15.74 12.12 -8.99
C ASP A 64 -14.25 12.48 -9.05
N SER A 65 -13.94 13.57 -9.74
CA SER A 65 -12.58 14.13 -9.82
C SER A 65 -11.99 14.39 -8.43
N GLY A 66 -12.81 14.67 -7.42
CA GLY A 66 -12.42 14.80 -6.01
C GLY A 66 -11.86 13.51 -5.39
N ALA A 67 -12.52 12.36 -5.59
CA ALA A 67 -12.04 11.06 -5.11
C ALA A 67 -10.72 10.66 -5.79
N LEU A 68 -10.59 10.93 -7.10
CA LEU A 68 -9.35 10.70 -7.85
C LEU A 68 -8.21 11.60 -7.35
N GLN A 69 -8.49 12.87 -7.05
CA GLN A 69 -7.52 13.78 -6.45
C GLN A 69 -7.03 13.27 -5.08
N LEU A 70 -7.94 12.81 -4.21
CA LEU A 70 -7.57 12.21 -2.93
C LEU A 70 -6.69 10.96 -3.11
N LEU A 71 -6.98 10.12 -4.10
CA LEU A 71 -6.16 8.95 -4.42
C LEU A 71 -4.74 9.35 -4.86
N VAL A 72 -4.62 10.37 -5.72
CA VAL A 72 -3.32 10.94 -6.13
C VAL A 72 -2.54 11.44 -4.92
N ASP A 73 -3.18 12.20 -4.02
CA ASP A 73 -2.53 12.73 -2.81
C ASP A 73 -2.04 11.61 -1.88
N LEU A 74 -2.86 10.56 -1.68
CA LEU A 74 -2.50 9.38 -0.88
C LEU A 74 -1.32 8.61 -1.49
N LEU A 75 -1.28 8.46 -2.81
CA LEU A 75 -0.19 7.79 -3.51
C LEU A 75 1.10 8.61 -3.46
N ASN A 76 1.00 9.94 -3.55
CA ASN A 76 2.13 10.86 -3.38
C ASN A 76 2.70 10.79 -1.95
N MET A 77 1.85 10.84 -0.94
CA MET A 77 2.26 10.65 0.46
C MET A 77 2.92 9.29 0.65
N LYS A 78 2.32 8.22 0.10
CA LYS A 78 2.90 6.87 0.18
C LYS A 78 4.27 6.79 -0.49
N MET A 79 4.46 7.45 -1.63
CA MET A 79 5.75 7.51 -2.32
C MET A 79 6.80 8.24 -1.50
N LEU A 80 6.41 9.33 -0.83
CA LEU A 80 7.29 10.08 0.07
C LEU A 80 7.72 9.20 1.24
N ASP A 81 6.79 8.52 1.92
CA ASP A 81 7.08 7.59 3.02
C ASP A 81 8.01 6.45 2.58
N LEU A 82 7.81 5.90 1.37
CA LEU A 82 8.67 4.84 0.85
C LEU A 82 10.09 5.33 0.56
N LYS A 83 10.24 6.59 0.16
CA LYS A 83 11.54 7.22 -0.08
C LYS A 83 12.22 7.66 1.21
N GLU A 84 11.45 7.95 2.26
CA GLU A 84 11.99 8.30 3.57
C GLU A 84 12.85 7.16 4.13
N GLY A 85 14.10 7.48 4.47
CA GLY A 85 15.07 6.54 5.03
C GLY A 85 15.65 5.49 4.07
N SER A 86 15.02 5.20 2.92
CA SER A 86 15.52 4.20 1.95
C SER A 86 15.92 4.76 0.59
N GLY A 87 15.59 6.02 0.30
CA GLY A 87 15.96 6.70 -0.94
C GLY A 87 15.10 6.31 -2.16
N THR A 88 15.60 6.57 -3.36
CA THR A 88 14.86 6.33 -4.61
C THR A 88 14.85 4.86 -5.03
N GLU A 89 14.10 4.54 -6.08
CA GLU A 89 14.16 3.22 -6.74
C GLU A 89 15.56 2.93 -7.31
N ASP A 90 16.25 3.96 -7.81
CA ASP A 90 17.60 3.84 -8.37
C ASP A 90 18.62 3.46 -7.29
N ASN A 91 18.49 4.06 -6.09
CA ASN A 91 19.33 3.69 -4.95
C ASN A 91 19.18 2.20 -4.60
N ASP A 92 17.96 1.65 -4.67
CA ASP A 92 17.73 0.22 -4.44
C ASP A 92 18.31 -0.66 -5.55
N THR A 93 18.27 -0.18 -6.79
CA THR A 93 18.85 -0.86 -7.95
C THR A 93 20.37 -0.94 -7.80
N GLU A 94 21.01 0.19 -7.48
CA GLU A 94 22.45 0.27 -7.24
C GLU A 94 22.89 -0.67 -6.08
N LEU A 95 22.10 -0.73 -5.00
CA LEU A 95 22.37 -1.64 -3.88
C LEU A 95 22.30 -3.12 -4.28
N LEU A 96 21.39 -3.49 -5.18
CA LEU A 96 21.28 -4.86 -5.69
C LEU A 96 22.38 -5.20 -6.69
N GLU A 97 22.79 -4.26 -7.53
CA GLU A 97 23.90 -4.42 -8.47
C GLU A 97 25.23 -4.60 -7.75
N LYS A 98 25.52 -3.75 -6.75
CA LYS A 98 26.70 -3.90 -5.89
C LYS A 98 26.79 -5.27 -5.22
N ALA A 99 25.64 -5.88 -4.88
CA ALA A 99 25.60 -7.21 -4.30
C ALA A 99 25.86 -8.31 -5.33
N LEU A 100 25.34 -8.17 -6.56
CA LEU A 100 25.57 -9.10 -7.66
C LEU A 100 27.04 -9.09 -8.12
N THR A 101 27.67 -7.92 -8.23
CA THR A 101 29.09 -7.82 -8.61
C THR A 101 30.03 -8.44 -7.57
N ALA A 102 29.62 -8.46 -6.29
CA ALA A 102 30.36 -9.14 -5.24
C ALA A 102 30.25 -10.68 -5.33
N GLU A 103 29.14 -11.21 -5.85
CA GLU A 103 28.92 -12.66 -6.06
C GLU A 103 29.75 -13.21 -7.23
N THR A 104 30.00 -12.44 -8.28
CA THR A 104 30.71 -12.90 -9.50
C THR A 104 32.24 -12.75 -9.43
N SER A 105 32.76 -12.06 -8.41
CA SER A 105 34.21 -11.86 -8.20
C SER A 105 34.87 -12.99 -7.37
N GLU A 106 34.17 -14.10 -7.11
CA GLU A 106 34.62 -15.21 -6.27
C GLU A 106 35.73 -16.10 -6.88
N ASP A 107 36.24 -15.78 -8.08
CA ASP A 107 37.37 -16.50 -8.70
C ASP A 107 38.77 -16.08 -8.18
N CYS A 108 38.85 -15.14 -7.23
CA CYS A 108 40.10 -14.84 -6.51
C CYS A 108 40.00 -15.30 -5.06
N ARG A 109 40.13 -16.61 -4.84
CA ARG A 109 40.43 -17.15 -3.51
C ARG A 109 41.84 -16.72 -3.14
N GLU A 110 41.96 -15.71 -2.28
CA GLU A 110 42.86 -15.72 -1.12
C GLU A 110 42.91 -14.36 -0.41
N ALA A 111 42.88 -14.46 0.93
CA ALA A 111 43.25 -13.45 1.93
C ALA A 111 42.24 -12.33 2.29
N SER A 112 41.98 -12.30 3.60
CA SER A 112 41.36 -11.25 4.42
C SER A 112 39.82 -11.26 4.49
N GLY A 113 39.30 -11.19 5.73
CA GLY A 113 37.87 -11.11 6.05
C GLY A 113 37.13 -9.88 5.52
N ILE A 114 37.72 -9.19 4.53
CA ILE A 114 37.19 -8.04 3.81
C ILE A 114 36.28 -8.50 2.66
N ALA A 115 36.54 -9.67 2.05
CA ALA A 115 35.72 -10.21 0.96
C ALA A 115 34.27 -10.56 1.39
N GLN A 116 34.07 -10.89 2.67
CA GLN A 116 32.74 -11.23 3.21
C GLN A 116 31.86 -10.00 3.49
N ILE A 117 32.41 -8.77 3.39
CA ILE A 117 31.74 -7.53 3.78
C ILE A 117 30.69 -7.09 2.73
N HIS A 118 30.82 -7.53 1.48
CA HIS A 118 29.99 -7.04 0.38
C HIS A 118 28.81 -7.94 -0.03
N LEU A 119 28.74 -9.18 0.46
CA LEU A 119 27.61 -10.07 0.21
C LEU A 119 26.45 -9.70 1.13
N LEU A 120 25.36 -9.21 0.55
CA LEU A 120 24.13 -8.99 1.30
C LEU A 120 23.57 -10.34 1.76
N SER A 121 23.16 -10.43 3.02
CA SER A 121 22.38 -11.59 3.47
C SER A 121 21.12 -11.75 2.62
N ARG A 122 20.64 -12.98 2.44
CA ARG A 122 19.41 -13.26 1.68
C ARG A 122 18.24 -12.38 2.13
N ASN A 123 18.06 -12.21 3.44
CA ASN A 123 16.99 -11.39 4.00
C ASN A 123 17.17 -9.91 3.65
N LYS A 124 18.40 -9.40 3.67
CA LYS A 124 18.70 -8.02 3.27
C LYS A 124 18.40 -7.82 1.79
N ARG A 125 18.83 -8.74 0.92
CA ARG A 125 18.52 -8.71 -0.52
C ARG A 125 17.01 -8.75 -0.77
N SER A 126 16.28 -9.68 -0.14
CA SER A 126 14.83 -9.77 -0.25
C SER A 126 14.11 -8.49 0.22
N SER A 127 14.60 -7.85 1.29
CA SER A 127 14.02 -6.59 1.78
C SER A 127 14.18 -5.43 0.79
N ILE A 128 15.33 -5.36 0.09
CA ILE A 128 15.60 -4.33 -0.92
C ILE A 128 14.72 -4.55 -2.16
N ILE A 129 14.58 -5.81 -2.61
CA ILE A 129 13.69 -6.16 -3.73
C ILE A 129 12.24 -5.76 -3.39
N TYR A 130 11.77 -6.12 -2.19
CA TYR A 130 10.41 -5.81 -1.76
C TYR A 130 10.11 -4.31 -1.77
N ARG A 131 10.96 -3.50 -1.11
CA ARG A 131 10.73 -2.04 -1.05
C ARG A 131 10.90 -1.37 -2.42
N ARG A 132 11.82 -1.84 -3.27
CA ARG A 132 11.94 -1.38 -4.66
C ARG A 132 10.64 -1.61 -5.43
N GLY A 133 10.09 -2.82 -5.32
CA GLY A 133 8.81 -3.17 -5.94
C GLY A 133 7.65 -2.31 -5.44
N GLN A 134 7.60 -1.98 -4.15
CA GLN A 134 6.60 -1.05 -3.61
C GLN A 134 6.72 0.33 -4.28
N LYS A 135 7.93 0.88 -4.41
CA LYS A 135 8.15 2.17 -5.10
C LYS A 135 7.71 2.10 -6.56
N GLN A 136 8.09 1.04 -7.27
CA GLN A 136 7.70 0.83 -8.67
C GLN A 136 6.18 0.81 -8.84
N LEU A 137 5.48 0.02 -8.02
CA LEU A 137 4.03 -0.09 -8.07
C LEU A 137 3.36 1.24 -7.74
N THR A 138 3.78 1.91 -6.65
CA THR A 138 3.23 3.21 -6.29
C THR A 138 3.43 4.24 -7.39
N ARG A 139 4.60 4.26 -8.06
CA ARG A 139 4.86 5.14 -9.22
C ARG A 139 3.91 4.86 -10.38
N LEU A 140 3.68 3.59 -10.71
CA LEU A 140 2.78 3.20 -11.80
C LEU A 140 1.33 3.55 -11.48
N PHE A 141 0.87 3.24 -10.27
CA PHE A 141 -0.48 3.62 -9.81
C PHE A 141 -0.67 5.13 -9.79
N LEU A 142 0.33 5.89 -9.36
CA LEU A 142 0.26 7.35 -9.36
C LEU A 142 0.07 7.89 -10.78
N LYS A 143 0.87 7.41 -11.75
CA LYS A 143 0.74 7.81 -13.16
C LYS A 143 -0.66 7.52 -13.71
N GLU A 144 -1.21 6.35 -13.38
CA GLU A 144 -2.55 5.97 -13.84
C GLU A 144 -3.64 6.81 -13.17
N ALA A 145 -3.53 7.08 -11.86
CA ALA A 145 -4.48 7.90 -11.13
C ALA A 145 -4.46 9.36 -11.61
N GLU A 146 -3.28 9.92 -11.90
CA GLU A 146 -3.12 11.25 -12.50
C GLU A 146 -3.77 11.31 -13.90
N HIS A 147 -3.59 10.27 -14.71
CA HIS A 147 -4.22 10.18 -16.03
C HIS A 147 -5.76 10.09 -15.92
N ALA A 148 -6.28 9.24 -15.05
CA ALA A 148 -7.71 9.13 -14.81
C ALA A 148 -8.33 10.44 -14.30
N LEU A 149 -7.62 11.14 -13.41
CA LEU A 149 -8.02 12.47 -12.92
C LEU A 149 -8.10 13.49 -14.06
N GLN A 150 -7.12 13.51 -14.97
CA GLN A 150 -7.14 14.40 -16.12
C GLN A 150 -8.32 14.14 -17.05
N LEU A 151 -8.65 12.87 -17.29
CA LEU A 151 -9.84 12.50 -18.08
C LEU A 151 -11.11 13.00 -17.40
N ALA A 152 -11.28 12.74 -16.10
CA ALA A 152 -12.44 13.19 -15.34
C ALA A 152 -12.62 14.72 -15.38
N LEU A 153 -11.53 15.47 -15.20
CA LEU A 153 -11.55 16.94 -15.27
C LEU A 153 -11.85 17.50 -16.68
N THR A 154 -11.54 16.72 -17.74
CA THR A 154 -11.78 17.14 -19.13
C THR A 154 -13.20 16.81 -19.58
N GLU A 155 -13.80 15.74 -19.05
CA GLU A 155 -15.19 15.35 -19.32
C GLU A 155 -16.22 16.25 -18.60
N GLU A 156 -15.81 16.95 -17.54
CA GLU A 156 -16.63 17.93 -16.82
C GLU A 156 -16.80 19.29 -17.55
N LEU A 157 -16.17 19.47 -18.73
CA LEU A 157 -16.05 20.74 -19.47
C LEU A 157 -16.82 20.72 -20.80
#